data_AF-A0A521U5M7-F1
#
_entry.id   AF-A0A521U5M7-F1
#
_cell.length_a   1.000
_cell.length_b   1.000
_cell.length_c   1.000
_cell.angle_alpha   90.00
_cell.angle_beta   90.00
_cell.angle_gamma   90.00
#
_symmetry.space_group_name_H-M   'P 1'
#
loop_
_entity.id
_entity.type
_entity.pdbx_description
1 polymer ?
#
loop_
_entity_poly.entity_id
_entity_poly.type
_entity_poly.pdbx_seq_one_letter_code
_entity_poly.pdbx_strand_id
1 'polypeptide(L)'
;MIPEIHDINPKNWLKPFQKNSIPYLLKMGLFYHGLGLILMYAGSYFATVLISDYTIPQIPVSISLALSSGLLEESVFFGIPFYLSGHPLVLLGSGIVWSVAHLFNSGILSMDNLAYGIFLLTIPNIFFSIRVWSSKKGWFAIIFHSMWNFTVLISYCTMGLRQCNIINDTYDVLNGIMAISAIVIVYIAYQSTKKKIDRYIYLIPVIVILISMIILFSNEITLDFS
;
A
#
# COMPACT_ATOMS: atom_id res chain seq x y z
N MET A 1 -13.03 -26.21 14.06
CA MET A 1 -12.08 -25.95 12.95
C MET A 1 -10.96 -25.08 13.48
N ILE A 2 -9.71 -25.37 13.16
CA ILE A 2 -8.55 -24.55 13.61
C ILE A 2 -8.62 -23.20 12.86
N PRO A 3 -8.70 -22.06 13.57
CA PRO A 3 -8.89 -20.75 12.95
C PRO A 3 -7.88 -20.43 11.86
N GLU A 4 -6.62 -20.81 12.06
CA GLU A 4 -5.54 -20.68 11.08
C GLU A 4 -5.82 -21.41 9.77
N ILE A 5 -6.35 -22.63 9.82
CA ILE A 5 -6.64 -23.40 8.60
C ILE A 5 -7.77 -22.73 7.82
N HIS A 6 -8.77 -22.21 8.54
CA HIS A 6 -9.84 -21.45 7.91
C HIS A 6 -9.33 -20.17 7.25
N ASP A 7 -8.44 -19.46 7.94
CA ASP A 7 -7.98 -18.14 7.51
C ASP A 7 -6.87 -18.22 6.45
N ILE A 8 -6.10 -19.30 6.38
CA ILE A 8 -5.15 -19.53 5.28
C ILE A 8 -5.88 -19.94 3.99
N ASN A 9 -7.08 -20.52 4.08
CA ASN A 9 -7.84 -20.98 2.91
C ASN A 9 -8.30 -19.82 2.01
N PRO A 10 -7.89 -19.78 0.72
CA PRO A 10 -8.26 -18.72 -0.23
C PRO A 10 -9.76 -18.50 -0.39
N LYS A 11 -10.58 -19.54 -0.19
CA LYS A 11 -12.06 -19.44 -0.24
C LYS A 11 -12.63 -18.46 0.79
N ASN A 12 -11.85 -18.11 1.82
CA ASN A 12 -12.27 -17.23 2.91
C ASN A 12 -11.56 -15.88 2.89
N TRP A 13 -10.77 -15.56 1.87
CA TRP A 13 -9.94 -14.34 1.87
C TRP A 13 -10.70 -13.02 1.71
N LEU A 14 -12.00 -13.08 1.40
CA LEU A 14 -12.89 -11.91 1.42
C LEU A 14 -13.75 -11.83 2.70
N LYS A 15 -13.55 -12.77 3.64
CA LYS A 15 -14.25 -12.79 4.93
C LYS A 15 -13.34 -12.25 6.03
N PRO A 16 -13.90 -11.63 7.09
CA PRO A 16 -13.11 -11.23 8.25
C PRO A 16 -12.35 -12.42 8.85
N PHE A 17 -11.26 -12.12 9.55
CA PHE A 17 -10.51 -13.12 10.32
C PHE A 17 -11.38 -13.74 11.41
N GLN A 18 -11.20 -15.03 11.69
CA GLN A 18 -11.89 -15.69 12.79
C GLN A 18 -11.42 -15.19 14.17
N LYS A 19 -10.16 -14.74 14.24
CA LYS A 19 -9.56 -14.12 15.42
C LYS A 19 -8.97 -12.76 15.04
N ASN A 20 -9.10 -11.78 15.92
CA ASN A 20 -8.63 -10.41 15.67
C ASN A 20 -7.73 -9.88 16.81
N SER A 21 -7.13 -10.77 17.61
CA SER A 21 -6.10 -10.39 18.57
C SER A 21 -4.84 -9.95 17.84
N ILE A 22 -4.10 -8.99 18.41
CA ILE A 22 -2.89 -8.42 17.80
C ILE A 22 -1.87 -9.52 17.41
N PRO A 23 -1.54 -10.51 18.26
CA PRO A 23 -0.60 -11.57 17.88
C PRO A 23 -1.10 -12.42 16.70
N TYR A 24 -2.42 -12.63 16.61
CA TYR A 24 -3.00 -13.39 15.51
C TYR A 24 -2.94 -12.62 14.20
N LEU A 25 -3.28 -11.33 14.24
CA LEU A 25 -3.19 -10.46 13.05
C LEU A 25 -1.74 -10.30 12.60
N LEU A 26 -0.78 -10.22 13.52
CA LEU A 26 0.65 -10.22 13.20
C LEU A 26 1.06 -11.51 12.49
N LYS A 27 0.68 -12.68 13.03
CA LYS A 27 0.92 -13.99 12.40
C LYS A 27 0.33 -14.08 11.00
N MET A 28 -0.91 -13.63 10.81
CA MET A 28 -1.55 -13.62 9.49
C MET A 28 -0.86 -12.62 8.55
N GLY A 29 -0.50 -11.43 9.04
CA GLY A 29 0.24 -10.44 8.25
C GLY A 29 1.54 -10.98 7.69
N LEU A 30 2.34 -11.63 8.55
CA LEU A 30 3.57 -12.33 8.14
C LEU A 30 3.31 -13.45 7.13
N PHE A 31 2.22 -14.21 7.29
CA PHE A 31 1.85 -15.24 6.32
C PHE A 31 1.55 -14.65 4.93
N TYR A 32 0.67 -13.64 4.84
CA TYR A 32 0.30 -13.04 3.55
C TYR A 32 1.48 -12.33 2.90
N HIS A 33 2.25 -11.55 3.66
CA HIS A 33 3.40 -10.83 3.11
C HIS A 33 4.57 -11.76 2.77
N GLY A 34 4.76 -12.84 3.55
CA GLY A 34 5.71 -13.90 3.21
C GLY A 34 5.33 -14.62 1.92
N LEU A 35 4.05 -14.92 1.71
CA LEU A 35 3.55 -15.46 0.43
C LEU A 35 3.80 -14.47 -0.71
N GLY A 36 3.56 -13.18 -0.49
CA GLY A 36 3.86 -12.11 -1.44
C GLY A 36 5.35 -12.07 -1.81
N LEU A 37 6.26 -12.17 -0.84
CA LEU A 37 7.70 -12.21 -1.12
C LEU A 37 8.09 -13.41 -1.99
N ILE A 38 7.53 -14.59 -1.73
CA ILE A 38 7.77 -15.78 -2.56
C ILE A 38 7.33 -15.51 -4.02
N LEU A 39 6.14 -14.93 -4.20
CA LEU A 39 5.63 -14.59 -5.53
C LEU A 39 6.46 -13.50 -6.21
N MET A 40 6.96 -12.52 -5.46
CA MET A 40 7.85 -11.46 -5.96
C MET A 40 9.14 -12.05 -6.55
N TYR A 41 9.80 -12.93 -5.80
CA TYR A 41 11.04 -13.57 -6.25
C TYR A 41 10.80 -14.50 -7.44
N ALA A 42 9.74 -15.32 -7.39
CA ALA A 42 9.38 -16.20 -8.50
C ALA A 42 9.03 -15.39 -9.77
N GLY A 43 8.21 -14.36 -9.64
CA GLY A 43 7.83 -13.49 -10.76
C GLY A 43 9.00 -12.74 -11.38
N SER A 44 9.88 -12.20 -10.54
CA SER A 44 11.09 -11.50 -11.01
C SER A 44 12.01 -12.47 -11.75
N TYR A 45 12.18 -13.70 -11.24
CA TYR A 45 12.95 -14.74 -11.91
C TYR A 45 12.36 -15.09 -13.29
N PHE A 46 11.05 -15.38 -13.37
CA PHE A 46 10.42 -15.68 -14.65
C PHE A 46 10.47 -14.50 -15.63
N ALA A 47 10.28 -13.26 -15.16
CA ALA A 47 10.42 -12.07 -16.01
C ALA A 47 11.83 -11.96 -16.60
N THR A 48 12.88 -12.14 -15.80
CA THR A 48 14.28 -12.11 -16.28
C THR A 48 14.61 -13.20 -17.30
N VAL A 49 13.91 -14.34 -17.26
CA VAL A 49 14.15 -15.46 -18.18
C VAL A 49 13.31 -15.36 -19.46
N LEU A 50 12.09 -14.83 -19.36
CA LEU A 50 11.11 -14.86 -20.46
C LEU A 50 11.04 -13.56 -21.28
N ILE A 51 11.46 -12.44 -20.71
CA ILE A 51 11.40 -11.12 -21.34
C ILE A 51 12.83 -10.68 -21.64
N SER A 52 13.13 -10.51 -22.94
CA SER A 52 14.44 -10.01 -23.38
C SER A 52 14.72 -8.66 -22.73
N ASP A 53 15.96 -8.47 -22.27
CA ASP A 53 16.46 -7.20 -21.72
C ASP A 53 15.70 -6.71 -20.48
N TYR A 54 14.93 -7.57 -19.83
CA TYR A 54 14.22 -7.21 -18.61
C TYR A 54 15.18 -6.84 -17.49
N THR A 55 14.98 -5.64 -16.94
CA THR A 55 15.70 -5.17 -15.76
C THR A 55 14.73 -5.05 -14.61
N ILE A 56 15.13 -5.55 -13.43
CA ILE A 56 14.29 -5.44 -12.23
C ILE A 56 14.26 -3.96 -11.82
N PRO A 57 13.08 -3.30 -11.83
CA PRO A 57 13.01 -1.87 -11.56
C PRO A 57 13.51 -1.54 -10.15
N GLN A 58 14.36 -0.52 -10.04
CA GLN A 58 14.88 -0.02 -8.78
C GLN A 58 14.30 1.37 -8.51
N ILE A 59 13.45 1.49 -7.50
CA ILE A 59 12.74 2.76 -7.22
C ILE A 59 13.33 3.38 -5.97
N PRO A 60 14.03 4.51 -6.01
CA PRO A 60 14.65 5.08 -4.83
C PRO A 60 13.58 5.32 -3.76
N VAL A 61 13.68 4.59 -2.63
CA VAL A 61 12.74 4.72 -1.51
C VAL A 61 13.52 5.21 -0.30
N SER A 62 13.14 6.36 0.23
CA SER A 62 13.63 6.86 1.51
C SER A 62 12.86 6.25 2.68
N ILE A 63 13.38 6.41 3.90
CA ILE A 63 12.67 5.99 5.12
C ILE A 63 11.33 6.72 5.26
N SER A 64 11.29 8.02 4.96
CA SER A 64 10.06 8.81 4.99
C SER A 64 9.01 8.25 4.02
N LEU A 65 9.41 7.92 2.79
CA LEU A 65 8.51 7.37 1.77
C LEU A 65 8.02 5.97 2.15
N ALA A 66 8.92 5.10 2.65
CA ALA A 66 8.54 3.76 3.09
C ALA A 66 7.50 3.77 4.21
N LEU A 67 7.63 4.70 5.17
CA LEU A 67 6.65 4.83 6.25
C LEU A 67 5.35 5.47 5.75
N SER A 68 5.43 6.59 5.03
CA SER A 68 4.24 7.35 4.60
C SER A 68 3.42 6.66 3.50
N SER A 69 4.02 5.83 2.65
CA SER A 69 3.32 5.00 1.66
C SER A 69 2.31 4.06 2.32
N GLY A 70 2.69 3.33 3.36
CA GLY A 70 1.78 2.44 4.08
C GLY A 70 0.57 3.18 4.68
N LEU A 71 0.79 4.41 5.17
CA LEU A 71 -0.26 5.30 5.67
C LEU A 71 -1.22 5.70 4.55
N LEU A 72 -0.68 6.18 3.43
CA LEU A 72 -1.44 6.67 2.30
C LEU A 72 -2.22 5.55 1.61
N GLU A 73 -1.56 4.46 1.27
CA GLU A 73 -2.11 3.36 0.49
C GLU A 73 -3.23 2.63 1.24
N GLU A 74 -3.02 2.30 2.52
CA GLU A 74 -4.08 1.69 3.33
C GLU A 74 -5.28 2.62 3.51
N SER A 75 -5.04 3.93 3.61
CA SER A 75 -6.13 4.90 3.75
C SER A 75 -6.92 5.06 2.46
N VAL A 76 -6.24 5.23 1.33
CA VAL A 76 -6.86 5.49 0.02
C VAL A 76 -7.52 4.24 -0.54
N PHE A 77 -6.83 3.11 -0.55
CA PHE A 77 -7.30 1.93 -1.26
C PHE A 77 -8.16 0.98 -0.41
N PHE A 78 -8.12 1.09 0.92
CA PHE A 78 -8.89 0.19 1.78
C PHE A 78 -9.76 0.96 2.80
N GLY A 79 -9.21 1.95 3.49
CA GLY A 79 -9.90 2.69 4.54
C GLY A 79 -11.08 3.51 4.04
N ILE A 80 -10.87 4.38 3.06
CA ILE A 80 -11.93 5.18 2.44
C ILE A 80 -13.00 4.28 1.80
N PRO A 81 -12.66 3.32 0.91
CA PRO A 81 -13.63 2.38 0.35
C PRO A 81 -14.43 1.58 1.40
N PHE A 82 -13.78 1.19 2.50
CA PHE A 82 -14.44 0.51 3.61
C PHE A 82 -15.49 1.38 4.29
N TYR A 83 -15.18 2.64 4.60
CA TYR A 83 -16.16 3.51 5.24
C TYR A 83 -17.27 4.00 4.29
N LEU A 84 -17.02 4.03 2.98
CA LEU A 84 -18.04 4.38 1.99
C LEU A 84 -19.01 3.25 1.70
N SER A 85 -18.54 2.00 1.64
CA SER A 85 -19.35 0.86 1.18
C SER A 85 -19.54 -0.25 2.21
N GLY A 86 -18.53 -0.49 3.06
CA GLY A 86 -18.44 -1.66 3.93
C GLY A 86 -18.38 -3.01 3.22
N HIS A 87 -18.38 -3.06 1.88
CA HIS A 87 -18.57 -4.28 1.12
C HIS A 87 -17.22 -4.85 0.63
N PRO A 88 -16.87 -6.11 0.95
CA PRO A 88 -15.56 -6.68 0.61
C PRO A 88 -15.19 -6.65 -0.88
N LEU A 89 -16.18 -6.75 -1.78
CA LEU A 89 -15.92 -6.65 -3.24
C LEU A 89 -15.46 -5.24 -3.67
N VAL A 90 -15.90 -4.18 -2.99
CA VAL A 90 -15.45 -2.82 -3.29
C VAL A 90 -14.00 -2.65 -2.84
N LEU A 91 -13.64 -3.18 -1.66
CA LEU A 91 -12.24 -3.21 -1.21
C LEU A 91 -11.38 -4.06 -2.15
N LEU A 92 -11.90 -5.18 -2.67
CA LEU A 92 -11.19 -5.98 -3.66
C LEU A 92 -10.93 -5.19 -4.95
N GLY A 93 -11.95 -4.52 -5.50
CA GLY A 93 -11.79 -3.68 -6.69
C GLY A 93 -10.74 -2.60 -6.50
N SER A 94 -10.79 -1.90 -5.37
CA SER A 94 -9.81 -0.88 -5.00
C SER A 94 -8.39 -1.46 -4.79
N GLY A 95 -8.27 -2.62 -4.14
CA GLY A 95 -7.02 -3.33 -3.96
C GLY A 95 -6.41 -3.84 -5.27
N ILE A 96 -7.24 -4.23 -6.26
CA ILE A 96 -6.78 -4.58 -7.61
C ILE A 96 -6.18 -3.35 -8.29
N VAL A 97 -6.84 -2.19 -8.21
CA VAL A 97 -6.30 -0.93 -8.74
C VAL A 97 -4.95 -0.60 -8.10
N TRP A 98 -4.85 -0.73 -6.77
CA TRP A 98 -3.61 -0.55 -6.02
C TRP A 98 -2.48 -1.46 -6.50
N SER A 99 -2.76 -2.75 -6.68
CA SER A 99 -1.78 -3.72 -7.14
C SER A 99 -1.36 -3.48 -8.59
N VAL A 100 -2.31 -3.18 -9.48
CA VAL A 100 -2.00 -2.84 -10.88
C VAL A 100 -1.18 -1.55 -10.97
N ALA A 101 -1.43 -0.55 -10.13
CA ALA A 101 -0.61 0.67 -10.09
C ALA A 101 0.87 0.36 -9.79
N HIS A 102 1.15 -0.64 -8.95
CA HIS A 102 2.52 -1.07 -8.68
C HIS A 102 3.24 -1.67 -9.89
N LEU A 103 2.52 -2.14 -10.91
CA LEU A 103 3.14 -2.63 -12.16
C LEU A 103 3.85 -1.51 -12.92
N PHE A 104 3.33 -0.28 -12.83
CA PHE A 104 3.80 0.89 -13.59
C PHE A 104 4.76 1.79 -12.79
N ASN A 105 5.30 1.27 -11.68
CA ASN A 105 6.06 2.05 -10.70
C ASN A 105 7.44 2.51 -11.21
N SER A 106 7.89 2.04 -12.38
CA SER A 106 9.15 2.48 -13.00
C SER A 106 9.06 3.80 -13.76
N GLY A 107 7.85 4.35 -13.96
CA GLY A 107 7.62 5.55 -14.77
C GLY A 107 7.82 5.34 -16.29
N ILE A 108 8.29 4.17 -16.71
CA ILE A 108 8.54 3.82 -18.11
C ILE A 108 7.51 2.76 -18.52
N LEU A 109 6.69 3.10 -19.51
CA LEU A 109 5.67 2.21 -20.06
C LEU A 109 6.28 1.26 -21.10
N SER A 110 7.17 0.38 -20.65
CA SER A 110 7.80 -0.65 -21.48
C SER A 110 7.78 -2.01 -20.81
N MET A 111 7.53 -3.06 -21.59
CA MET A 111 7.31 -4.43 -21.08
C MET A 111 8.52 -5.00 -20.34
N ASP A 112 9.72 -4.56 -20.70
CA ASP A 112 11.02 -4.89 -20.13
C ASP A 112 11.34 -4.12 -18.84
N ASN A 113 10.48 -3.17 -18.44
CA ASN A 113 10.67 -2.35 -17.23
C ASN A 113 9.43 -2.29 -16.32
N LEU A 114 8.40 -3.11 -16.59
CA LEU A 114 7.25 -3.24 -15.68
C LEU A 114 7.65 -3.98 -14.40
N ALA A 115 7.18 -3.54 -13.24
CA ALA A 115 7.54 -4.11 -11.96
C ALA A 115 6.73 -5.39 -11.62
N TYR A 116 6.84 -6.43 -12.45
CA TYR A 116 6.06 -7.68 -12.30
C TYR A 116 6.21 -8.32 -10.92
N GLY A 117 7.43 -8.32 -10.37
CA GLY A 117 7.68 -8.85 -9.04
C GLY A 117 6.88 -8.12 -7.96
N ILE A 118 6.89 -6.79 -7.98
CA ILE A 118 6.17 -5.95 -7.01
C ILE A 118 4.64 -6.07 -7.22
N PHE A 119 4.19 -6.12 -8.47
CA PHE A 119 2.79 -6.44 -8.78
C PHE A 119 2.37 -7.76 -8.10
N LEU A 120 3.14 -8.83 -8.24
CA LEU A 120 2.81 -10.11 -7.60
C LEU A 120 2.94 -10.09 -6.07
N LEU A 121 3.87 -9.31 -5.51
CA LEU A 121 4.01 -9.09 -4.07
C LEU A 121 2.71 -8.58 -3.45
N THR A 122 2.07 -7.63 -4.13
CA THR A 122 0.88 -6.94 -3.61
C THR A 122 -0.38 -7.81 -3.62
N ILE A 123 -0.46 -8.84 -4.47
CA ILE A 123 -1.68 -9.67 -4.60
C ILE A 123 -2.09 -10.33 -3.27
N PRO A 124 -1.23 -11.08 -2.56
CA PRO A 124 -1.58 -11.60 -1.24
C PRO A 124 -1.85 -10.49 -0.21
N ASN A 125 -1.16 -9.37 -0.30
CA ASN A 125 -1.30 -8.25 0.64
C ASN A 125 -2.69 -7.60 0.55
N ILE A 126 -3.29 -7.52 -0.66
CA ILE A 126 -4.69 -7.09 -0.83
C ILE A 126 -5.61 -7.86 0.12
N PHE A 127 -5.48 -9.19 0.15
CA PHE A 127 -6.35 -10.03 0.95
C PHE A 127 -6.10 -9.84 2.44
N PHE A 128 -4.85 -9.63 2.86
CA PHE A 128 -4.59 -9.27 4.25
C PHE A 128 -5.33 -7.98 4.63
N SER A 129 -5.19 -6.90 3.85
CA SER A 129 -5.80 -5.61 4.14
C SER A 129 -7.33 -5.70 4.12
N ILE A 130 -7.95 -6.32 3.11
CA ILE A 130 -9.41 -6.55 3.06
C ILE A 130 -9.91 -7.18 4.37
N ARG A 131 -9.21 -8.20 4.86
CA ARG A 131 -9.64 -8.97 6.03
C ARG A 131 -9.43 -8.22 7.32
N VAL A 132 -8.33 -7.48 7.47
CA VAL A 132 -8.10 -6.62 8.65
C VAL A 132 -9.16 -5.51 8.73
N TRP A 133 -9.45 -4.86 7.61
CA TRP A 133 -10.49 -3.83 7.51
C TRP A 133 -11.88 -4.40 7.78
N SER A 134 -12.22 -5.55 7.17
CA SER A 134 -13.48 -6.27 7.44
C SER A 134 -13.62 -6.71 8.89
N SER A 135 -12.52 -7.01 9.57
CA SER A 135 -12.45 -7.30 11.01
C SER A 135 -12.53 -6.05 11.91
N LYS A 136 -12.77 -4.86 11.33
CA LYS A 136 -12.84 -3.55 12.02
C LYS A 136 -11.54 -3.16 12.75
N LYS A 137 -10.40 -3.63 12.23
CA LYS A 137 -9.06 -3.37 12.78
C LYS A 137 -8.17 -2.61 11.79
N GLY A 138 -8.75 -1.78 10.91
CA GLY A 138 -8.01 -1.07 9.85
C GLY A 138 -6.77 -0.28 10.31
N TRP A 139 -6.79 0.28 11.53
CA TRP A 139 -5.60 0.90 12.12
C TRP A 139 -4.39 -0.04 12.19
N PHE A 140 -4.62 -1.34 12.39
CA PHE A 140 -3.57 -2.35 12.42
C PHE A 140 -2.99 -2.56 11.02
N ALA A 141 -3.81 -2.55 9.96
CA ALA A 141 -3.33 -2.67 8.59
C ALA A 141 -2.41 -1.49 8.23
N ILE A 142 -2.82 -0.25 8.57
CA ILE A 142 -2.02 0.97 8.39
C ILE A 142 -0.64 0.82 9.05
N ILE A 143 -0.61 0.50 10.35
CA ILE A 143 0.66 0.38 11.09
C ILE A 143 1.49 -0.78 10.54
N PHE A 144 0.86 -1.94 10.30
CA PHE A 144 1.56 -3.14 9.82
C PHE A 144 2.21 -2.89 8.46
N HIS A 145 1.49 -2.31 7.50
CA HIS A 145 2.00 -2.03 6.16
C HIS A 145 3.18 -1.05 6.21
N SER A 146 3.05 0.04 6.98
CA SER A 146 4.12 1.02 7.15
C SER A 146 5.39 0.41 7.77
N MET A 147 5.20 -0.41 8.81
CA MET A 147 6.30 -1.13 9.46
C MET A 147 6.91 -2.20 8.56
N TRP A 148 6.09 -2.86 7.72
CA TRP A 148 6.56 -3.83 6.75
C TRP A 148 7.48 -3.15 5.71
N ASN A 149 7.03 -2.05 5.09
CA ASN A 149 7.82 -1.30 4.12
C ASN A 149 9.13 -0.79 4.75
N PHE A 150 9.06 -0.26 5.97
CA PHE A 150 10.24 0.15 6.72
C PHE A 150 11.20 -1.02 6.98
N THR A 151 10.69 -2.16 7.45
CA THR A 151 11.52 -3.34 7.78
C THR A 151 12.22 -3.89 6.54
N VAL A 152 11.48 -3.99 5.42
CA VAL A 152 12.04 -4.40 4.14
C VAL A 152 13.13 -3.42 3.71
N LEU A 153 12.85 -2.11 3.67
CA LEU A 153 13.85 -1.10 3.29
C LEU A 153 15.12 -1.17 4.16
N ILE A 154 14.97 -1.19 5.48
CA ILE A 154 16.11 -1.25 6.41
C ILE A 154 16.92 -2.53 6.20
N SER A 155 16.28 -3.67 5.93
CA SER A 155 17.01 -4.90 5.65
C SER A 155 17.92 -4.76 4.43
N TYR A 156 17.42 -4.21 3.32
CA TYR A 156 18.24 -3.94 2.13
C TYR A 156 19.38 -2.96 2.42
N CYS A 157 19.13 -1.94 3.24
CA CYS A 157 20.18 -1.00 3.64
C CYS A 157 21.27 -1.65 4.49
N THR A 158 20.90 -2.46 5.48
CA THR A 158 21.88 -3.16 6.33
C THR A 158 22.72 -4.18 5.57
N MET A 159 22.19 -4.72 4.47
CA MET A 159 22.91 -5.62 3.57
C MET A 159 23.78 -4.87 2.53
N GLY A 160 23.80 -3.53 2.55
CA GLY A 160 24.54 -2.73 1.58
C GLY A 160 23.95 -2.76 0.15
N LEU A 161 22.75 -3.31 -0.02
CA LEU A 161 22.07 -3.41 -1.32
C LEU A 161 21.45 -2.07 -1.74
N ARG A 162 21.26 -1.13 -0.81
CA ARG A 162 20.65 0.17 -1.05
C ARG A 162 21.16 1.24 -0.08
N GLN A 163 21.20 2.50 -0.52
CA GLN A 163 21.45 3.65 0.35
C GLN A 163 20.20 4.01 1.15
N CYS A 164 20.36 4.26 2.45
CA CYS A 164 19.27 4.61 3.35
C CYS A 164 19.30 6.12 3.65
N ASN A 165 18.54 6.88 2.88
CA ASN A 165 18.28 8.28 3.16
C ASN A 165 16.98 8.42 3.96
N ILE A 166 16.95 9.40 4.86
CA ILE A 166 15.75 9.67 5.68
C ILE A 166 14.69 10.35 4.82
N ILE A 167 15.09 11.41 4.10
CA ILE A 167 14.30 12.16 3.12
C ILE A 167 15.21 12.34 1.91
N ASN A 168 14.70 12.03 0.71
CA ASN A 168 15.41 12.23 -0.55
C ASN A 168 15.13 13.61 -1.12
N ASP A 169 13.87 13.99 -1.25
CA ASP A 169 13.44 15.13 -2.05
C ASP A 169 12.10 15.72 -1.58
N THR A 170 11.55 16.65 -2.38
CA THR A 170 10.23 17.24 -2.16
C THR A 170 9.10 16.23 -2.32
N TYR A 171 9.28 15.17 -3.12
CA TYR A 171 8.27 14.13 -3.32
C TYR A 171 7.98 13.41 -2.00
N ASP A 172 9.00 13.07 -1.23
CA ASP A 172 8.85 12.45 0.10
C ASP A 172 8.03 13.30 1.07
N VAL A 173 8.26 14.61 1.06
CA VAL A 173 7.56 15.56 1.94
C VAL A 173 6.08 15.66 1.54
N LEU A 174 5.81 15.80 0.24
CA LEU A 174 4.46 15.89 -0.28
C LEU A 174 3.69 14.58 -0.08
N ASN A 175 4.35 13.43 -0.22
CA ASN A 175 3.77 12.13 0.09
C ASN A 175 3.38 12.02 1.58
N GLY A 176 4.23 12.49 2.49
CA GLY A 176 3.90 12.58 3.92
C GLY A 176 2.67 13.44 4.20
N ILE A 177 2.56 14.60 3.56
CA ILE A 177 1.40 15.50 3.67
C ILE A 177 0.12 14.82 3.15
N MET A 178 0.20 14.16 2.00
CA MET A 178 -0.93 13.40 1.43
C MET A 178 -1.34 12.25 2.35
N ALA A 179 -0.37 11.51 2.91
CA ALA A 179 -0.61 10.39 3.81
C ALA A 179 -1.36 10.83 5.08
N ILE A 180 -0.92 11.92 5.71
CA ILE A 180 -1.61 12.51 6.88
C ILE A 180 -3.03 12.92 6.51
N SER A 181 -3.20 13.59 5.37
CA SER A 181 -4.51 14.04 4.90
C SER A 181 -5.46 12.88 4.63
N ALA A 182 -4.97 11.78 4.04
CA ALA A 182 -5.73 10.57 3.80
C ALA A 182 -6.18 9.90 5.12
N ILE A 183 -5.30 9.84 6.12
CA ILE A 183 -5.68 9.36 7.46
C ILE A 183 -6.75 10.24 8.09
N VAL A 184 -6.65 11.56 7.96
CA VAL A 184 -7.68 12.49 8.46
C VAL A 184 -9.03 12.20 7.80
N ILE A 185 -9.06 11.94 6.48
CA ILE A 185 -10.29 11.53 5.78
C ILE A 185 -10.85 10.24 6.39
N VAL A 186 -10.03 9.21 6.56
CA VAL A 186 -10.44 7.93 7.17
C VAL A 186 -10.95 8.13 8.60
N TYR A 187 -10.31 9.01 9.38
CA TYR A 187 -10.74 9.34 10.74
C TYR A 187 -12.09 10.07 10.76
N ILE A 188 -12.29 11.06 9.89
CA ILE A 188 -13.58 11.74 9.75
C ILE A 188 -14.65 10.73 9.32
N ALA A 189 -14.35 9.84 8.37
CA ALA A 189 -15.23 8.77 7.92
C ALA A 189 -15.63 7.84 9.07
N TYR A 190 -14.66 7.38 9.85
CA TYR A 190 -14.93 6.62 11.08
C TYR A 190 -15.84 7.37 12.04
N GLN A 191 -15.55 8.64 12.33
CA GLN A 191 -16.36 9.41 13.28
C GLN A 191 -17.77 9.69 12.75
N SER A 192 -17.93 9.82 11.43
CA SER A 192 -19.24 10.01 10.78
C SER A 192 -20.16 8.79 10.95
N THR A 193 -19.59 7.59 11.13
CA THR A 193 -20.37 6.38 11.47
C THR A 193 -20.93 6.41 12.91
N LYS A 194 -20.36 7.25 13.79
CA LYS A 194 -20.77 7.37 15.20
C LYS A 194 -21.62 8.59 15.48
N LYS A 195 -21.36 9.70 14.78
CA LYS A 195 -22.02 10.99 14.98
C LYS A 195 -22.23 11.65 13.63
N LYS A 196 -23.27 12.47 13.51
CA LYS A 196 -23.49 13.26 12.30
C LYS A 196 -22.41 14.34 12.22
N ILE A 197 -21.49 14.19 11.26
CA ILE A 197 -20.45 15.17 10.96
C ILE A 197 -20.84 15.93 9.69
N ASP A 198 -20.50 17.22 9.64
CA ASP A 198 -20.69 18.00 8.44
C ASP A 198 -19.78 17.50 7.30
N ARG A 199 -20.40 17.21 6.16
CA ARG A 199 -19.70 16.75 4.94
C ARG A 199 -18.67 17.75 4.43
N TYR A 200 -18.79 19.05 4.76
CA TYR A 200 -17.81 20.05 4.33
C TYR A 200 -16.45 19.87 5.00
N ILE A 201 -16.35 19.15 6.12
CA ILE A 201 -15.06 18.90 6.80
C ILE A 201 -14.12 18.04 5.93
N TYR A 202 -14.66 17.18 5.06
CA TYR A 202 -13.85 16.40 4.13
C TYR A 202 -13.13 17.26 3.09
N LEU A 203 -13.63 18.47 2.80
CA LEU A 203 -13.02 19.34 1.79
C LEU A 203 -11.62 19.77 2.18
N ILE A 204 -11.35 19.98 3.48
CA ILE A 204 -10.04 20.45 3.96
C ILE A 204 -8.91 19.48 3.57
N PRO A 205 -8.91 18.21 4.00
CA PRO A 205 -7.84 17.27 3.63
C PRO A 205 -7.85 16.94 2.13
N VAL A 206 -9.00 16.97 1.46
CA VAL A 206 -9.07 16.77 0.00
C VAL A 206 -8.36 17.89 -0.76
N ILE A 207 -8.59 19.16 -0.38
CA ILE A 207 -7.90 20.31 -0.98
C ILE A 207 -6.39 20.22 -0.74
N VAL A 208 -5.95 19.81 0.45
CA VAL A 208 -4.53 19.60 0.74
C VAL A 208 -3.92 18.56 -0.19
N ILE A 209 -4.58 17.41 -0.39
CA ILE A 209 -4.12 16.38 -1.34
C ILE A 209 -4.04 16.93 -2.76
N LEU A 210 -5.08 17.64 -3.22
CA LEU A 210 -5.12 18.21 -4.56
C LEU A 210 -3.99 19.23 -4.79
N ILE A 211 -3.74 20.11 -3.82
CA ILE A 211 -2.64 21.07 -3.88
C ILE A 211 -1.29 20.34 -3.91
N SER A 212 -1.09 19.33 -3.06
CA SER A 212 0.14 18.52 -3.07
C SER A 212 0.36 17.83 -4.42
N MET A 213 -0.69 17.27 -5.02
CA MET A 213 -0.62 16.67 -6.36
C MET A 213 -0.28 17.71 -7.43
N ILE A 214 -0.89 18.90 -7.39
CA ILE A 214 -0.57 19.98 -8.33
C ILE A 214 0.91 20.37 -8.24
N ILE A 215 1.45 20.51 -7.03
CA ILE A 215 2.87 20.85 -6.82
C ILE A 215 3.79 19.74 -7.36
N LEU A 216 3.43 18.47 -7.13
CA LEU A 216 4.17 17.33 -7.66
C LEU A 216 4.27 17.37 -9.19
N PHE A 217 3.12 17.47 -9.86
CA PHE A 217 3.08 17.47 -11.32
C PHE A 217 3.61 18.77 -11.94
N SER A 218 3.52 19.91 -11.26
CA SER A 218 4.09 21.16 -11.79
C SER A 218 5.62 21.12 -11.82
N ASN A 219 6.24 20.49 -10.82
CA ASN A 219 7.70 20.38 -10.73
C ASN A 219 8.27 19.43 -11.79
N GLU A 220 7.55 18.35 -12.13
CA GLU A 220 7.93 17.46 -13.23
C GLU A 220 7.90 18.19 -14.59
N ILE A 221 6.85 18.98 -14.86
CA ILE A 221 6.73 19.74 -16.11
C ILE A 221 7.89 20.73 -16.27
N THR A 222 8.34 21.38 -15.20
CA THR A 222 9.45 22.34 -15.29
C THR A 222 10.82 21.71 -15.55
N LEU A 223 11.02 20.43 -15.24
CA LEU A 223 12.28 19.73 -15.46
C LEU A 223 12.43 19.21 -16.91
N ASP A 224 11.32 18.97 -17.62
CA ASP A 224 11.35 18.55 -19.04
C ASP A 224 11.66 19.70 -20.02
N PHE A 225 11.71 20.95 -19.55
CA PHE A 225 12.00 22.14 -20.38
C PHE A 225 13.36 22.79 -20.09
N SER A 226 14.21 22.17 -19.26
CA SER A 226 15.57 22.63 -18.94
C SER A 226 16.63 21.65 -19.41
#